data_AF-A0A9D0ZYW3-F1
#
_entry.id   AF-A0A9D0ZYW3-F1
#
_cell.length_a   1.000
_cell.length_b   1.000
_cell.length_c   1.000
_cell.angle_alpha   90.00
_cell.angle_beta   90.00
_cell.angle_gamma   90.00
#
_symmetry.space_group_name_H-M   'P 1'
#
loop_
_entity.id
_entity.type
_entity.pdbx_description
1 polymer ?
#
loop_
_entity_poly.entity_id
_entity_poly.type
_entity_poly.pdbx_seq_one_letter_code
_entity_poly.pdbx_strand_id
1 'polypeptide(L)'
;MAHCWELRGCDEEMQSYCPHNVPGEPCPADCQFAACLRPTHKVATDPAVLLNPELDYEAGVKEICHFCEFFLTHGPKEGEAETPRRQGKPNRFLL
;
A
#
# COMPACT_ATOMS: atom_id res chain seq x y z
N MET A 1 -9.84 0.79 -14.67
CA MET A 1 -9.43 1.97 -13.87
C MET A 1 -8.53 1.44 -12.78
N ALA A 2 -7.35 2.02 -12.58
CA ALA A 2 -6.46 1.58 -11.51
C ALA A 2 -7.10 1.83 -10.14
N HIS A 3 -6.96 0.87 -9.22
CA HIS A 3 -7.38 1.05 -7.83
C HIS A 3 -6.49 2.09 -7.14
N CYS A 4 -6.99 2.72 -6.07
CA CYS A 4 -6.23 3.81 -5.43
C CYS A 4 -4.90 3.35 -4.81
N TRP A 5 -4.82 2.10 -4.37
CA TRP A 5 -3.64 1.48 -3.77
C TRP A 5 -2.59 1.05 -4.80
N GLU A 6 -2.88 1.12 -6.09
CA GLU A 6 -1.93 0.88 -7.19
C GLU A 6 -1.18 2.16 -7.58
N LEU A 7 -1.54 3.31 -6.99
CA LEU A 7 -1.03 4.63 -7.38
C LEU A 7 -0.14 5.23 -6.28
N ARG A 8 1.10 5.62 -6.65
CA ARG A 8 2.04 6.28 -5.73
C ARG A 8 1.60 7.68 -5.31
N GLY A 9 0.79 8.37 -6.12
CA GLY A 9 0.33 9.75 -5.88
C GLY A 9 1.28 10.83 -6.40
N CYS A 10 2.52 10.48 -6.74
CA CYS A 10 3.46 11.32 -7.48
C CYS A 10 3.17 11.25 -9.00
N ASP A 11 3.42 12.33 -9.74
CA ASP A 11 3.39 12.32 -11.21
C ASP A 11 4.63 11.60 -11.80
N GLU A 12 4.65 11.45 -13.13
CA GLU A 12 5.72 10.76 -13.85
C GLU A 12 7.08 11.47 -13.70
N GLU A 13 7.07 12.80 -13.70
CA GLU A 13 8.29 13.60 -13.57
C GLU A 13 8.94 13.33 -12.20
N MET A 14 8.17 13.45 -11.12
CA MET A 14 8.64 13.17 -9.77
C MET A 14 9.09 11.71 -9.60
N GLN A 15 8.35 10.76 -10.19
CA GLN A 15 8.72 9.35 -10.14
C GLN A 15 10.05 9.06 -10.84
N SER A 16 10.46 9.86 -11.84
CA SER A 16 11.72 9.65 -12.58
C SER A 16 12.98 9.88 -11.74
N TYR A 17 12.89 10.70 -10.68
CA TYR A 17 14.01 11.03 -9.79
C TYR A 17 13.75 10.75 -8.31
N CYS A 18 12.58 10.19 -7.96
CA CYS A 18 12.22 9.92 -6.58
C CYS A 18 13.10 8.81 -5.98
N PRO A 19 13.74 9.03 -4.81
CA PRO A 19 14.60 8.02 -4.17
C PRO A 19 13.83 6.78 -3.69
N HIS A 20 12.51 6.89 -3.53
CA HIS A 20 11.64 5.81 -3.07
C HIS A 20 10.88 5.11 -4.22
N ASN A 21 11.07 5.54 -5.47
CA ASN A 21 10.53 4.83 -6.63
C ASN A 21 11.42 3.64 -7.00
N VAL A 22 11.75 2.82 -6.01
CA VAL A 22 12.56 1.62 -6.17
C VAL A 22 11.62 0.47 -6.56
N PRO A 23 11.92 -0.29 -7.63
CA PRO A 23 11.11 -1.43 -8.02
C PRO A 23 10.92 -2.41 -6.86
N GLY A 24 9.67 -2.73 -6.53
CA GLY A 24 9.33 -3.67 -5.46
C GLY A 24 9.22 -3.06 -4.06
N GLU A 25 9.66 -1.83 -3.83
CA GLU A 25 9.55 -1.18 -2.52
C GLU A 25 8.35 -0.24 -2.45
N PRO A 26 7.57 -0.24 -1.34
CA PRO A 26 6.47 0.69 -1.16
C PRO A 26 6.97 2.14 -1.04
N CYS A 27 6.10 3.09 -1.37
CA CYS A 27 6.31 4.49 -0.96
C CYS A 27 6.21 4.57 0.58
N PRO A 28 7.21 5.13 1.28
CA PRO A 28 7.26 5.10 2.73
C PRO A 28 6.18 6.01 3.35
N ALA A 29 5.71 5.66 4.55
CA ALA A 29 4.59 6.34 5.19
C ALA A 29 4.89 7.79 5.61
N ASP A 30 6.16 8.12 5.84
CA ASP A 30 6.65 9.45 6.21
C ASP A 30 6.94 10.36 5.00
N CYS A 31 6.79 9.85 3.77
CA CYS A 31 6.90 10.68 2.57
C CYS A 31 5.78 11.72 2.54
N GLN A 32 6.16 12.99 2.38
CA GLN A 32 5.22 14.13 2.28
C GLN A 32 4.19 13.98 1.15
N PHE A 33 4.50 13.19 0.11
CA PHE A 33 3.63 12.93 -1.04
C PHE A 33 2.88 11.59 -0.95
N ALA A 34 3.13 10.75 0.07
CA ALA A 34 2.46 9.46 0.22
C ALA A 34 1.04 9.58 0.76
N ALA A 35 0.68 10.70 1.40
CA ALA A 35 -0.62 10.93 1.99
C ALA A 35 -1.77 10.62 1.01
N CYS A 36 -2.76 9.83 1.45
CA CYS A 36 -3.94 9.55 0.64
C CYS A 36 -5.01 10.62 0.91
N LEU A 37 -5.24 11.50 -0.08
CA LEU A 37 -6.22 12.58 0.03
C LEU A 37 -7.62 12.21 -0.50
N ARG A 38 -7.84 10.93 -0.83
CA ARG A 38 -9.13 10.47 -1.36
C ARG A 38 -10.19 10.47 -0.27
N PRO A 39 -11.46 10.81 -0.56
CA PRO A 39 -12.54 10.80 0.44
C PRO A 39 -12.79 9.43 1.08
N THR A 40 -12.41 8.35 0.42
CA THR A 40 -12.52 6.98 0.94
C THR A 40 -11.42 6.62 1.93
N HIS A 41 -10.36 7.42 2.05
CA HIS A 41 -9.29 7.17 3.00
C HIS A 41 -9.79 7.36 4.43
N LYS A 42 -9.60 6.34 5.26
CA LYS A 42 -9.91 6.36 6.70
C LYS A 42 -8.86 5.53 7.42
N VAL A 43 -8.29 6.06 8.50
CA VAL A 43 -7.34 5.30 9.33
C VAL A 43 -8.13 4.25 10.10
N ALA A 44 -7.75 2.98 9.94
CA ALA A 44 -8.33 1.87 10.67
C ALA A 44 -7.89 1.92 12.14
N THR A 45 -8.86 1.75 13.04
CA THR A 45 -8.62 1.67 14.48
C THR A 45 -9.03 0.32 15.07
N ASP A 46 -9.72 -0.52 14.29
CA ASP A 46 -10.16 -1.85 14.71
C ASP A 46 -9.01 -2.87 14.50
N PRO A 47 -8.52 -3.52 15.57
CA PRO A 47 -7.48 -4.55 15.46
C PRO A 47 -7.86 -5.72 14.54
N ALA A 48 -9.14 -6.09 14.44
CA ALA A 48 -9.57 -7.18 13.56
C ALA A 48 -9.38 -6.84 12.08
N VAL A 49 -9.54 -5.55 11.73
CA VAL A 49 -9.30 -5.05 10.37
C VAL A 49 -7.80 -4.89 10.10
N LEU A 50 -7.04 -4.36 11.06
CA LEU A 50 -5.59 -4.14 10.95
C LEU A 50 -4.79 -5.44 10.84
N LEU A 51 -5.29 -6.52 11.44
CA LEU A 51 -4.60 -7.82 11.50
C LEU A 51 -5.29 -8.88 10.64
N ASN A 52 -6.06 -8.47 9.63
CA ASN A 52 -6.74 -9.38 8.72
C ASN A 52 -5.71 -10.29 8.00
N PRO A 53 -5.67 -11.61 8.27
CA PRO A 53 -4.66 -12.50 7.70
C PRO A 53 -4.97 -12.89 6.25
N GLU A 54 -6.18 -12.64 5.77
CA GLU A 54 -6.58 -12.98 4.40
C GLU A 54 -6.15 -11.93 3.37
N LEU A 55 -5.73 -10.74 3.82
CA LEU A 55 -5.43 -9.61 2.94
C LEU A 55 -4.01 -9.73 2.35
N ASP A 56 -3.85 -9.40 1.07
CA ASP A 56 -2.54 -9.16 0.49
C ASP A 56 -2.05 -7.73 0.78
N TYR A 57 -1.29 -7.57 1.87
CA TYR A 57 -0.70 -6.28 2.25
C TYR A 57 0.30 -5.75 1.21
N GLU A 58 0.90 -6.61 0.39
CA GLU A 58 1.89 -6.21 -0.62
C GLU A 58 1.24 -5.61 -1.87
N ALA A 59 -0.08 -5.72 -2.02
CA ALA A 59 -0.82 -5.07 -3.09
C ALA A 59 -0.83 -3.53 -2.97
N GLY A 60 -0.64 -2.98 -1.76
CA GLY A 60 -0.60 -1.54 -1.53
C GLY A 60 0.75 -0.93 -1.91
N VAL A 61 0.80 -0.04 -2.90
CA VAL A 61 2.04 0.65 -3.35
C VAL A 61 2.58 1.66 -2.34
N LYS A 62 1.84 1.97 -1.27
CA LYS A 62 2.22 2.91 -0.22
C LYS A 62 2.04 2.25 1.14
N GLU A 63 2.98 2.44 2.06
CA GLU A 63 2.88 1.91 3.42
C GLU A 63 1.63 2.43 4.17
N ILE A 64 1.16 3.64 3.86
CA ILE A 64 -0.09 4.18 4.43
C ILE A 64 -1.31 3.28 4.15
N CYS A 65 -1.29 2.49 3.07
CA CYS A 65 -2.36 1.54 2.78
C CYS A 65 -2.52 0.50 3.89
N HIS A 66 -1.45 0.12 4.61
CA HIS A 66 -1.49 -0.87 5.70
C HIS A 66 -2.30 -0.42 6.92
N PHE A 67 -2.66 0.86 7.01
CA PHE A 67 -3.51 1.40 8.06
C PHE A 67 -4.79 2.05 7.51
N CYS A 68 -5.08 1.89 6.22
CA CYS A 68 -6.25 2.47 5.57
C CYS A 68 -7.40 1.47 5.59
N GLU A 69 -8.46 1.74 6.36
CA GLU A 69 -9.65 0.88 6.49
C GLU A 69 -10.25 0.51 5.14
N PHE A 70 -10.29 1.44 4.17
CA PHE A 70 -10.79 1.16 2.82
C PHE A 70 -9.97 0.10 2.10
N PHE A 71 -8.63 0.17 2.17
CA PHE A 71 -7.77 -0.85 1.59
C PHE A 71 -7.89 -2.17 2.35
N LEU A 72 -7.88 -2.13 3.68
CA LEU A 72 -7.92 -3.33 4.51
C LEU A 72 -9.23 -4.14 4.36
N THR A 73 -10.29 -3.50 3.88
CA THR A 73 -11.61 -4.13 3.68
C THR A 73 -11.96 -4.44 2.22
N HIS A 74 -11.30 -3.79 1.25
CA HIS A 74 -11.61 -3.94 -0.18
C HIS A 74 -10.41 -4.32 -1.06
N GLY A 75 -9.22 -4.37 -0.47
CA GLY A 75 -8.00 -4.80 -1.14
C GLY A 75 -8.05 -6.29 -1.50
N PRO A 76 -7.14 -6.72 -2.38
CA PRO A 76 -7.09 -8.11 -2.83
C PRO A 76 -6.72 -9.05 -1.68
N LYS A 77 -7.21 -10.28 -1.74
CA LYS A 77 -6.83 -11.33 -0.80
C LYS A 77 -5.50 -11.97 -1.17
N GLU A 78 -4.86 -12.63 -0.20
CA GLU A 78 -3.65 -13.38 -0.44
C GLU A 78 -3.89 -14.45 -1.52
N GLY A 79 -3.07 -14.44 -2.57
CA GLY A 79 -3.16 -15.38 -3.69
C GLY A 79 -4.04 -14.92 -4.86
N GLU A 80 -4.76 -13.78 -4.74
CA GLU A 80 -5.52 -13.20 -5.85
C GLU A 80 -4.68 -12.27 -6.74
N ALA A 81 -3.53 -11.80 -6.26
CA ALA A 81 -2.67 -10.90 -7.02
C ALA A 81 -1.95 -11.63 -8.18
N GLU A 82 -2.20 -11.21 -9.42
CA GLU A 82 -1.48 -11.66 -10.61
C GLU A 82 -0.08 -11.04 -10.76
N THR A 83 0.22 -9.99 -9.98
CA THR A 83 1.49 -9.27 -10.05
C THR A 83 2.63 -10.01 -9.34
N PRO A 84 3.88 -9.90 -9.83
CA PRO A 84 5.02 -10.52 -9.16
C PRO A 84 5.10 -10.06 -7.70
N ARG A 85 5.10 -11.02 -6.77
CA ARG A 85 5.30 -10.74 -5.33
C ARG A 85 6.60 -9.95 -5.16
N ARG A 86 6.54 -8.88 -4.36
CA ARG A 86 7.70 -8.02 -4.08
C ARG A 86 8.83 -8.86 -3.51
N GLN A 87 10.03 -8.69 -4.03
CA GLN A 87 11.23 -9.36 -3.54
C GLN A 87 11.79 -8.58 -2.33
N GLY A 88 10.92 -8.31 -1.35
CA GLY A 88 11.22 -7.69 -0.07
C GLY A 88 10.80 -8.63 1.06
N LYS A 89 11.33 -8.44 2.28
CA LYS A 89 10.90 -9.26 3.42
C LYS A 89 9.40 -9.06 3.63
N PRO A 90 8.59 -10.13 3.72
CA PRO A 90 7.16 -9.99 4.02
C PRO A 90 7.03 -9.22 5.33
N ASN A 91 6.24 -8.15 5.31
CA ASN A 91 5.73 -7.41 6.45
C ASN A 91 6.73 -7.25 7.63
N ARG A 92 7.48 -6.14 7.72
CA ARG A 92 8.45 -5.89 8.82
C ARG A 92 7.85 -5.93 10.24
N PHE A 93 6.53 -5.93 10.36
CA PHE A 93 5.79 -6.08 11.62
C PHE A 93 5.50 -7.53 12.01
N LEU A 94 5.61 -8.48 11.08
CA LEU A 94 5.51 -9.91 11.33
C LEU A 94 6.94 -10.47 11.25
N LEU A 95 7.52 -10.77 12.41
CA LEU A 95 8.89 -11.28 12.57
C LEU A 95 9.17 -12.54 11.74
#